data_AF-A0A939X7Z4-F1
#
_entry.id   AF-A0A939X7Z4-F1
#
_cell.length_a   1.000
_cell.length_b   1.000
_cell.length_c   1.000
_cell.angle_alpha   90.00
_cell.angle_beta   90.00
_cell.angle_gamma   90.00
#
_symmetry.space_group_name_H-M   'P 1'
#
loop_
_entity.id
_entity.type
_entity.pdbx_description
1 polymer ?
#
loop_
_entity_poly.entity_id
_entity_poly.type
_entity_poly.pdbx_seq_one_letter_code
_entity_poly.pdbx_strand_id
1 'polypeptide(L)'
;MKKTLFYLAAGMLLMVGIASCERNDIELTTPGGENGDTDTPEVPGEWVDLGLPSGLLWYSCNIGAATPEEYGDYYAWGEVQTKDIYWYTTYRWCDTGSWKFTKYCNNPEDGHNGFTDMLTVLEPSDDVATVILGNGAHIPTKEDWEELMENTSSGWTTQNGTNGWKFTAENGQSIFLPAAGCIVPVYDDNNIYVIGSRMVDDVNYGWYQSSSLHPEYPHAYEYSFLYTGYQHVLANGNRVGGRCVRAVRNQQ
;
A
#
# COMPACT_ATOMS: atom_id res chain seq x y z
N MET A 1 -48.88 32.23 -58.50
CA MET A 1 -48.14 33.27 -57.75
C MET A 1 -47.45 32.62 -56.56
N LYS A 2 -46.11 32.77 -56.47
CA LYS A 2 -45.15 32.50 -55.35
C LYS A 2 -45.29 31.14 -54.61
N LYS A 3 -44.50 30.10 -54.91
CA LYS A 3 -43.08 29.84 -54.56
C LYS A 3 -42.69 30.15 -53.11
N THR A 4 -42.48 29.10 -52.30
CA THR A 4 -41.34 29.00 -51.38
C THR A 4 -40.87 27.54 -51.36
N LEU A 5 -39.59 27.36 -51.69
CA LEU A 5 -38.85 26.11 -51.74
C LEU A 5 -37.99 26.06 -50.47
N PHE A 6 -38.04 24.99 -49.69
CA PHE A 6 -37.04 24.73 -48.64
C PHE A 6 -36.29 23.45 -48.98
N TYR A 7 -34.99 23.59 -49.18
CA TYR A 7 -34.04 22.49 -49.32
C TYR A 7 -33.78 21.88 -47.94
N LEU A 8 -33.94 20.57 -47.80
CA LEU A 8 -33.34 19.80 -46.70
C LEU A 8 -32.12 19.08 -47.26
N ALA A 9 -30.96 19.61 -46.94
CA ALA A 9 -29.66 19.01 -47.21
C ALA A 9 -29.38 17.87 -46.21
N ALA A 10 -28.74 16.82 -46.72
CA ALA A 10 -28.35 15.62 -46.01
C ALA A 10 -27.40 15.91 -44.84
N GLY A 11 -27.63 15.23 -43.71
CA GLY A 11 -26.71 15.13 -42.57
C GLY A 11 -26.57 13.67 -42.16
N MET A 12 -25.46 13.07 -42.58
CA MET A 12 -25.00 11.73 -42.24
C MET A 12 -24.83 11.62 -40.72
N LEU A 13 -25.60 10.74 -40.07
CA LEU A 13 -25.50 10.49 -38.64
C LEU A 13 -24.26 9.62 -38.37
N LEU A 14 -23.20 10.23 -37.86
CA LEU A 14 -22.01 9.53 -37.36
C LEU A 14 -22.37 8.96 -35.97
N MET A 15 -22.67 7.66 -35.89
CA MET A 15 -22.78 6.96 -34.61
C MET A 15 -21.36 6.73 -34.10
N VAL A 16 -20.90 7.59 -33.18
CA VAL A 16 -19.68 7.34 -32.41
C VAL A 16 -19.99 6.23 -31.42
N GLY A 17 -19.40 5.06 -31.66
CA GLY A 17 -19.47 3.92 -30.74
C GLY A 17 -18.79 4.26 -29.43
N ILE A 18 -19.59 4.47 -28.38
CA ILE A 18 -19.14 4.36 -27.00
C ILE A 18 -19.04 2.86 -26.69
N ALA A 19 -17.81 2.34 -26.67
CA ALA A 19 -17.53 1.04 -26.09
C ALA A 19 -17.74 1.13 -24.57
N SER A 20 -18.98 0.88 -24.15
CA SER A 20 -19.30 0.50 -22.78
C SER A 20 -18.79 -0.93 -22.59
N CYS A 21 -17.76 -1.12 -21.77
CA CYS A 21 -17.40 -2.45 -21.30
C CYS A 21 -18.48 -2.86 -20.29
N GLU A 22 -19.49 -3.59 -20.75
CA GLU A 22 -20.50 -4.17 -19.88
C GLU A 22 -19.85 -5.23 -18.99
N ARG A 23 -20.13 -5.14 -17.69
CA ARG A 23 -19.79 -6.14 -16.68
C ARG A 23 -20.52 -7.43 -17.05
N ASN A 24 -19.78 -8.46 -17.42
CA ASN A 24 -20.31 -9.81 -17.50
C ASN A 24 -20.42 -10.36 -16.07
N ASP A 25 -21.64 -10.45 -15.56
CA ASP A 25 -21.96 -11.25 -14.38
C ASP A 25 -21.70 -12.72 -14.73
N ILE A 26 -20.70 -13.34 -14.09
CA ILE A 26 -20.42 -14.76 -14.26
C ILE A 26 -21.41 -15.53 -13.40
N GLU A 27 -22.42 -16.11 -14.06
CA GLU A 27 -23.30 -17.13 -13.51
C GLU A 27 -22.52 -18.45 -13.36
N LEU A 28 -22.29 -18.87 -12.11
CA LEU A 28 -21.55 -20.10 -11.80
C LEU A 28 -22.46 -21.32 -12.08
N THR A 29 -22.33 -21.93 -13.25
CA THR A 29 -22.88 -23.26 -13.53
C THR A 29 -21.74 -24.29 -13.49
N THR A 30 -21.86 -25.28 -12.62
CA THR A 30 -20.89 -26.38 -12.51
C THR A 30 -21.22 -27.50 -13.51
N PRO A 31 -20.21 -28.03 -14.21
CA PRO A 31 -20.18 -29.43 -14.57
C PRO A 31 -18.93 -30.12 -14.03
N GLY A 32 -19.12 -31.31 -13.46
CA GLY A 32 -18.05 -32.13 -12.90
C GLY A 32 -17.15 -32.79 -13.95
N GLY A 33 -16.01 -33.30 -13.46
CA GLY A 33 -15.16 -34.26 -14.18
C GLY A 33 -13.69 -33.84 -14.32
N GLU A 34 -12.88 -34.30 -13.37
CA GLU A 34 -11.45 -34.65 -13.43
C GLU A 34 -10.37 -33.60 -13.82
N ASN A 35 -9.36 -33.54 -12.94
CA ASN A 35 -8.04 -32.89 -13.02
C ASN A 35 -8.01 -31.35 -12.85
N GLY A 36 -8.07 -30.90 -11.60
CA GLY A 36 -7.91 -29.49 -11.21
C GLY A 36 -6.46 -29.10 -11.03
N ASP A 37 -5.82 -28.66 -12.11
CA ASP A 37 -4.75 -27.67 -12.05
C ASP A 37 -5.41 -26.33 -11.69
N THR A 38 -5.29 -25.92 -10.44
CA THR A 38 -5.81 -24.62 -10.00
C THR A 38 -4.80 -23.56 -10.42
N ASP A 39 -5.08 -22.92 -11.54
CA ASP A 39 -4.41 -21.69 -11.99
C ASP A 39 -4.85 -20.52 -11.07
N THR A 40 -4.59 -20.66 -9.78
CA THR A 40 -4.51 -19.54 -8.85
C THR A 40 -3.22 -18.82 -9.21
N PRO A 41 -3.27 -17.53 -9.62
CA PRO A 41 -2.05 -16.79 -9.91
C PRO A 41 -1.16 -16.82 -8.67
N GLU A 42 0.02 -17.42 -8.81
CA GLU A 42 1.01 -17.49 -7.75
C GLU A 42 1.48 -16.07 -7.45
N VAL A 43 1.31 -15.61 -6.20
CA VAL A 43 1.80 -14.31 -5.76
C VAL A 43 3.32 -14.40 -5.66
N PRO A 44 4.09 -13.61 -6.44
CA PRO A 44 5.54 -13.73 -6.46
C PRO A 44 6.18 -13.37 -5.12
N GLY A 45 7.21 -14.12 -4.75
CA GLY A 45 8.00 -13.90 -3.54
C GLY A 45 8.04 -15.14 -2.64
N GLU A 46 9.01 -15.14 -1.74
CA GLU A 46 9.30 -16.27 -0.84
C GLU A 46 9.40 -15.77 0.60
N TRP A 47 9.10 -16.64 1.55
CA TRP A 47 9.30 -16.38 2.98
C TRP A 47 10.75 -16.69 3.37
N VAL A 48 11.45 -15.68 3.88
CA VAL A 48 12.85 -15.76 4.29
C VAL A 48 12.92 -15.88 5.81
N ASP A 49 13.51 -16.97 6.30
CA ASP A 49 13.84 -17.13 7.72
C ASP A 49 15.17 -16.43 8.02
N LEU A 50 15.09 -15.24 8.62
CA LEU A 50 16.25 -14.49 9.07
C LEU A 50 16.81 -15.02 10.41
N GLY A 51 16.16 -15.99 11.05
CA GLY A 51 16.58 -16.52 12.35
C GLY A 51 16.50 -15.48 13.47
N LEU A 52 15.59 -14.51 13.35
CA LEU A 52 15.37 -13.48 14.37
C LEU A 52 14.70 -14.08 15.62
N PRO A 53 14.85 -13.47 16.81
CA PRO A 53 14.29 -13.99 18.07
C PRO A 53 12.78 -14.32 18.04
N SER A 54 11.98 -13.55 17.31
CA SER A 54 10.53 -13.74 17.14
C SER A 54 10.18 -15.01 16.35
N GLY A 55 11.13 -15.51 15.55
CA GLY A 55 10.88 -16.58 14.58
C GLY A 55 10.02 -16.14 13.40
N LEU A 56 9.77 -14.85 13.20
CA LEU A 56 9.01 -14.36 12.04
C LEU A 56 9.79 -14.59 10.74
N LEU A 57 9.07 -15.05 9.73
CA LEU A 57 9.53 -15.08 8.35
C LEU A 57 9.26 -13.73 7.69
N TRP A 58 10.24 -13.21 6.95
CA TRP A 58 10.13 -11.96 6.21
C TRP A 58 9.91 -12.22 4.73
N TYR A 59 8.98 -11.51 4.09
CA TYR A 59 8.69 -11.72 2.69
C TYR A 59 9.76 -11.11 1.77
N SER A 60 10.16 -11.83 0.71
CA SER A 60 11.27 -11.42 -0.15
C SER A 60 10.92 -10.30 -1.14
N CYS A 61 9.63 -10.03 -1.38
CA CYS A 61 9.15 -8.96 -2.25
C CYS A 61 8.28 -7.94 -1.50
N ASN A 62 8.16 -6.72 -2.04
CA ASN A 62 7.08 -5.81 -1.64
C ASN A 62 5.75 -6.36 -2.15
N ILE A 63 4.66 -6.05 -1.47
CA ILE A 63 3.32 -6.35 -1.99
C ILE A 63 3.14 -5.62 -3.33
N GLY A 64 2.76 -6.37 -4.37
CA GLY A 64 2.64 -5.87 -5.74
C GLY A 64 3.92 -5.94 -6.59
N ALA A 65 5.04 -6.44 -6.04
CA ALA A 65 6.30 -6.63 -6.75
C ALA A 65 6.52 -8.10 -7.14
N ALA A 66 7.09 -8.33 -8.33
CA ALA A 66 7.47 -9.66 -8.80
C ALA A 66 8.89 -10.06 -8.33
N THR A 67 9.76 -9.09 -8.09
CA THR A 67 11.13 -9.32 -7.58
C THR A 67 11.47 -8.45 -6.37
N PRO A 68 12.50 -8.80 -5.58
CA PRO A 68 12.89 -8.02 -4.39
C PRO A 68 13.23 -6.56 -4.68
N GLU A 69 13.66 -6.25 -5.90
CA GLU A 69 14.13 -4.92 -6.32
C GLU A 69 13.05 -4.04 -6.92
N GLU A 70 11.91 -4.63 -7.32
CA GLU A 70 10.75 -3.86 -7.75
C GLU A 70 10.05 -3.19 -6.57
N TYR A 71 9.52 -2.00 -6.80
CA TYR A 71 8.98 -1.16 -5.73
C TYR A 71 7.66 -1.68 -5.16
N GLY A 72 6.90 -2.41 -5.98
CA GLY A 72 5.56 -2.86 -5.66
C GLY A 72 4.56 -1.71 -5.62
N ASP A 73 3.45 -1.94 -4.93
CA ASP A 73 2.36 -1.00 -4.81
C ASP A 73 2.48 -0.13 -3.55
N TYR A 74 1.72 0.96 -3.56
CA TYR A 74 1.68 1.92 -2.47
C TYR A 74 0.28 1.93 -1.86
N TYR A 75 0.19 1.74 -0.55
CA TYR A 75 -1.08 1.68 0.15
C TYR A 75 -1.17 2.82 1.16
N ALA A 76 -2.37 3.36 1.39
CA ALA A 76 -2.62 4.15 2.59
C ALA A 76 -2.80 3.19 3.78
N TRP A 77 -2.61 3.67 4.99
CA TRP A 77 -2.60 2.81 6.17
C TRP A 77 -3.99 2.22 6.47
N GLY A 78 -4.09 0.91 6.64
CA GLY A 78 -5.38 0.24 6.86
C GLY A 78 -6.26 0.14 5.61
N GLU A 79 -5.69 0.30 4.42
CA GLU A 79 -6.37 0.07 3.16
C GLU A 79 -5.70 -1.03 2.35
N VAL A 80 -6.52 -1.77 1.61
CA VAL A 80 -6.13 -3.00 0.91
C VAL A 80 -6.21 -2.87 -0.62
N GLN A 81 -6.45 -1.65 -1.10
CA GLN A 81 -6.48 -1.29 -2.51
C GLN A 81 -5.70 0.01 -2.71
N THR A 82 -5.03 0.12 -3.85
CA THR A 82 -4.37 1.36 -4.29
C THR A 82 -5.40 2.39 -4.76
N LYS A 83 -4.96 3.62 -4.98
CA LYS A 83 -5.83 4.73 -5.42
C LYS A 83 -5.07 5.78 -6.21
N ASP A 84 -5.79 6.65 -6.90
CA ASP A 84 -5.19 7.74 -7.67
C ASP A 84 -4.81 8.95 -6.80
N ILE A 85 -5.53 9.17 -5.68
CA ILE A 85 -5.34 10.32 -4.79
C ILE A 85 -5.18 9.82 -3.36
N TYR A 86 -4.04 10.08 -2.74
CA TYR A 86 -3.68 9.75 -1.36
C TYR A 86 -3.87 10.97 -0.45
N TRP A 87 -5.09 11.12 0.05
CA TRP A 87 -5.46 12.24 0.92
C TRP A 87 -6.64 11.89 1.83
N TYR A 88 -6.89 12.71 2.85
CA TYR A 88 -8.02 12.54 3.78
C TYR A 88 -9.38 12.42 3.09
N THR A 89 -9.61 13.09 1.96
CA THR A 89 -10.90 13.00 1.24
C THR A 89 -11.16 11.64 0.60
N THR A 90 -10.11 10.87 0.34
CA THR A 90 -10.18 9.55 -0.28
C THR A 90 -9.73 8.46 0.69
N TYR A 91 -9.46 8.81 1.95
CA TYR A 91 -9.01 7.89 2.98
C TYR A 91 -10.20 7.21 3.64
N ARG A 92 -10.22 5.87 3.60
CA ARG A 92 -11.34 5.03 4.03
C ARG A 92 -11.78 5.29 5.47
N TRP A 93 -10.84 5.62 6.35
CA TRP A 93 -11.09 5.77 7.79
C TRP A 93 -11.19 7.24 8.23
N CYS A 94 -11.58 8.15 7.33
CA CYS A 94 -11.85 9.55 7.65
C CYS A 94 -13.24 9.98 7.18
N ASP A 95 -13.98 10.64 8.06
CA ASP A 95 -15.15 11.43 7.69
C ASP A 95 -14.70 12.78 7.14
N THR A 96 -14.95 13.02 5.85
CA THR A 96 -14.48 14.21 5.13
C THR A 96 -15.22 15.49 5.52
N GLY A 97 -16.37 15.40 6.18
CA GLY A 97 -17.12 16.55 6.66
C GLY A 97 -16.49 17.17 7.91
N SER A 98 -16.01 16.31 8.81
CA SER A 98 -15.39 16.68 10.08
C SER A 98 -13.86 16.62 10.10
N TRP A 99 -13.24 15.98 9.11
CA TRP A 99 -11.80 15.65 9.08
C TRP A 99 -11.35 14.82 10.29
N LYS A 100 -12.20 13.87 10.69
CA LYS A 100 -12.00 13.03 11.88
C LYS A 100 -12.03 11.55 11.53
N PHE A 101 -11.38 10.74 12.34
CA PHE A 101 -11.23 9.30 12.10
C PHE A 101 -12.47 8.52 12.51
N THR A 102 -12.80 7.50 11.72
CA THR A 102 -13.94 6.60 11.96
C THR A 102 -13.51 5.19 12.36
N LYS A 103 -12.18 4.90 12.36
CA LYS A 103 -11.57 3.66 12.80
C LYS A 103 -10.09 3.85 13.17
N TYR A 104 -9.60 3.02 14.09
CA TYR A 104 -8.26 3.08 14.69
C TYR A 104 -8.01 4.46 15.28
N CYS A 105 -8.73 4.73 16.37
CA CYS A 105 -8.71 6.02 17.04
C CYS A 105 -8.62 5.80 18.56
N ASN A 106 -7.58 6.38 19.15
CA ASN A 106 -7.28 6.34 20.58
C ASN A 106 -7.53 7.67 21.30
N ASN A 107 -7.80 8.75 20.55
CA ASN A 107 -8.09 10.07 21.10
C ASN A 107 -9.47 10.55 20.61
N PRO A 108 -10.44 10.80 21.50
CA PRO A 108 -11.77 11.27 21.11
C PRO A 108 -11.75 12.64 20.41
N GLU A 109 -10.70 13.45 20.60
CA GLU A 109 -10.56 14.71 19.87
C GLU A 109 -10.33 14.49 18.37
N ASP A 110 -9.69 13.38 17.99
CA ASP A 110 -9.41 12.99 16.61
C ASP A 110 -10.50 12.11 15.99
N GLY A 111 -11.40 11.59 16.82
CA GLY A 111 -12.50 10.71 16.43
C GLY A 111 -13.75 11.45 15.95
N HIS A 112 -14.41 10.90 14.93
CA HIS A 112 -15.67 11.44 14.43
C HIS A 112 -16.75 11.32 15.51
N ASN A 113 -17.34 12.45 15.92
CA ASN A 113 -18.26 12.53 17.05
C ASN A 113 -17.71 11.93 18.36
N GLY A 114 -16.40 12.06 18.61
CA GLY A 114 -15.77 11.52 19.82
C GLY A 114 -15.51 10.03 19.79
N PHE A 115 -15.58 9.39 18.62
CA PHE A 115 -15.34 7.97 18.44
C PHE A 115 -13.93 7.53 18.90
N THR A 116 -13.85 6.42 19.61
CA THR A 116 -12.61 5.67 19.84
C THR A 116 -12.88 4.17 19.82
N ASP A 117 -11.95 3.39 19.31
CA ASP A 117 -11.94 1.92 19.37
C ASP A 117 -10.70 1.37 20.10
N MET A 118 -9.72 2.24 20.38
CA MET A 118 -8.45 1.90 21.03
C MET A 118 -7.63 0.83 20.30
N LEU A 119 -7.95 0.56 19.03
CA LEU A 119 -7.19 -0.37 18.21
C LEU A 119 -5.86 0.28 17.80
N THR A 120 -4.76 -0.36 18.19
CA THR A 120 -3.39 0.12 17.91
C THR A 120 -2.63 -0.73 16.91
N VAL A 121 -3.26 -1.78 16.36
CA VAL A 121 -2.71 -2.64 15.31
C VAL A 121 -3.81 -2.89 14.28
N LEU A 122 -3.43 -2.95 13.00
CA LEU A 122 -4.38 -3.26 11.93
C LEU A 122 -5.07 -4.61 12.18
N GLU A 123 -6.38 -4.62 11.98
CA GLU A 123 -7.14 -5.87 11.92
C GLU A 123 -6.86 -6.59 10.58
N PRO A 124 -6.96 -7.93 10.54
CA PRO A 124 -6.71 -8.73 9.35
C PRO A 124 -7.43 -8.28 8.06
N SER A 125 -8.63 -7.69 8.16
CA SER A 125 -9.39 -7.22 7.00
C SER A 125 -8.88 -5.91 6.40
N ASP A 126 -8.05 -5.20 7.16
CA ASP A 126 -7.51 -3.88 6.81
C ASP A 126 -5.99 -3.94 6.60
N ASP A 127 -5.40 -5.11 6.80
CA ASP A 127 -4.00 -5.41 6.53
C ASP A 127 -3.87 -5.99 5.11
N VAL A 128 -3.23 -5.24 4.21
CA VAL A 128 -3.09 -5.67 2.81
C VAL A 128 -2.22 -6.92 2.65
N ALA A 129 -1.24 -7.12 3.53
CA ALA A 129 -0.42 -8.33 3.49
C ALA A 129 -1.25 -9.55 3.90
N THR A 130 -2.13 -9.43 4.90
CA THR A 130 -3.06 -10.50 5.24
C THR A 130 -4.04 -10.80 4.11
N VAL A 131 -4.61 -9.76 3.49
CA VAL A 131 -5.59 -9.93 2.41
C VAL A 131 -4.98 -10.60 1.17
N ILE A 132 -3.73 -10.29 0.82
CA ILE A 132 -3.07 -10.81 -0.39
C ILE A 132 -2.35 -12.13 -0.16
N LEU A 133 -1.60 -12.27 0.94
CA LEU A 133 -0.77 -13.45 1.22
C LEU A 133 -1.44 -14.48 2.13
N GLY A 134 -2.61 -14.16 2.67
CA GLY A 134 -3.45 -15.08 3.43
C GLY A 134 -3.03 -15.25 4.90
N ASN A 135 -3.55 -16.33 5.50
CA ASN A 135 -3.57 -16.49 6.96
C ASN A 135 -2.17 -16.41 7.60
N GLY A 136 -2.03 -15.55 8.60
CA GLY A 136 -0.81 -15.33 9.37
C GLY A 136 0.16 -14.31 8.77
N ALA A 137 0.03 -13.96 7.49
CA ALA A 137 0.78 -12.86 6.91
C ALA A 137 0.20 -11.52 7.39
N HIS A 138 1.06 -10.54 7.68
CA HIS A 138 0.66 -9.20 8.11
C HIS A 138 1.76 -8.17 7.82
N ILE A 139 1.40 -6.89 7.85
CA ILE A 139 2.37 -5.79 7.84
C ILE A 139 3.13 -5.82 9.18
N PRO A 140 4.46 -5.67 9.19
CA PRO A 140 5.26 -5.70 10.41
C PRO A 140 4.77 -4.65 11.40
N THR A 141 4.69 -5.05 12.66
CA THR A 141 4.46 -4.12 13.77
C THR A 141 5.70 -3.25 13.99
N LYS A 142 5.58 -2.24 14.85
CA LYS A 142 6.72 -1.43 15.29
C LYS A 142 7.82 -2.33 15.87
N GLU A 143 7.43 -3.29 16.70
CA GLU A 143 8.32 -4.22 17.37
C GLU A 143 9.06 -5.13 16.39
N ASP A 144 8.40 -5.58 15.32
CA ASP A 144 9.03 -6.41 14.29
C ASP A 144 10.11 -5.62 13.51
N TRP A 145 9.84 -4.34 13.22
CA TRP A 145 10.84 -3.46 12.61
C TRP A 145 12.02 -3.20 13.54
N GLU A 146 11.77 -2.97 14.84
CA GLU A 146 12.83 -2.81 15.84
C GLU A 146 13.70 -4.06 15.91
N GLU A 147 13.09 -5.24 15.97
CA GLU A 147 13.82 -6.50 15.99
C GLU A 147 14.72 -6.67 14.75
N LEU A 148 14.19 -6.41 13.55
CA LEU A 148 14.97 -6.47 12.31
C LEU A 148 16.19 -5.55 12.37
N MET A 149 16.01 -4.31 12.82
CA MET A 149 17.09 -3.33 12.88
C MET A 149 18.15 -3.69 13.94
N GLU A 150 17.74 -4.25 15.07
CA GLU A 150 18.62 -4.56 16.20
C GLU A 150 19.38 -5.89 16.03
N ASN A 151 18.81 -6.85 15.31
CA ASN A 151 19.34 -8.22 15.22
C ASN A 151 19.93 -8.56 13.85
N THR A 152 20.19 -7.56 13.00
CA THR A 152 20.84 -7.77 11.71
C THR A 152 21.95 -6.75 11.44
N SER A 153 22.91 -7.14 10.62
CA SER A 153 23.81 -6.18 9.97
C SER A 153 23.09 -5.56 8.78
N SER A 154 23.16 -4.25 8.61
CA SER A 154 22.46 -3.59 7.52
C SER A 154 23.25 -2.46 6.87
N GLY A 155 22.88 -2.12 5.64
CA GLY A 155 23.50 -1.02 4.93
C GLY A 155 22.91 -0.76 3.54
N TRP A 156 23.15 0.44 3.05
CA TRP A 156 22.81 0.84 1.70
C TRP A 156 23.58 0.02 0.66
N THR A 157 22.89 -0.43 -0.39
CA THR A 157 23.50 -1.17 -1.50
C THR A 157 22.71 -0.97 -2.80
N THR A 158 23.22 -1.55 -3.88
CA THR A 158 22.52 -1.66 -5.17
C THR A 158 22.34 -3.14 -5.50
N GLN A 159 21.10 -3.57 -5.69
CA GLN A 159 20.75 -4.92 -6.12
C GLN A 159 20.10 -4.85 -7.49
N ASN A 160 20.65 -5.55 -8.48
CA ASN A 160 20.16 -5.58 -9.87
C ASN A 160 19.87 -4.19 -10.48
N GLY A 161 20.68 -3.18 -10.12
CA GLY A 161 20.53 -1.80 -10.61
C GLY A 161 19.59 -0.92 -9.78
N THR A 162 18.87 -1.48 -8.81
CA THR A 162 18.02 -0.74 -7.88
C THR A 162 18.76 -0.47 -6.57
N ASN A 163 18.74 0.78 -6.12
CA ASN A 163 19.27 1.15 -4.83
C ASN A 163 18.30 0.80 -3.69
N GLY A 164 18.83 0.52 -2.50
CA GLY A 164 18.01 0.24 -1.33
C GLY A 164 18.82 -0.16 -0.11
N TRP A 165 18.12 -0.63 0.92
CA TRP A 165 18.71 -1.09 2.17
C TRP A 165 18.70 -2.62 2.25
N LYS A 166 19.86 -3.21 2.51
CA LYS A 166 19.97 -4.66 2.72
C LYS A 166 20.15 -4.96 4.19
N PHE A 167 19.40 -5.93 4.71
CA PHE A 167 19.55 -6.49 6.05
C PHE A 167 20.05 -7.93 5.92
N THR A 168 21.11 -8.27 6.65
CA THR A 168 21.72 -9.60 6.66
C THR A 168 21.84 -10.08 8.10
N ALA A 169 21.16 -11.18 8.40
CA ALA A 169 21.13 -11.79 9.73
C ALA A 169 22.35 -12.71 9.97
N GLU A 170 22.55 -13.13 11.21
CA GLU A 170 23.68 -13.98 11.60
C GLU A 170 23.70 -15.34 10.88
N ASN A 171 22.51 -15.87 10.53
CA ASN A 171 22.38 -17.12 9.78
C ASN A 171 22.78 -17.00 8.30
N GLY A 172 23.19 -15.81 7.85
CA GLY A 172 23.61 -15.52 6.47
C GLY A 172 22.46 -15.23 5.49
N GLN A 173 21.21 -15.38 5.92
CA GLN A 173 20.04 -14.99 5.13
C GLN A 173 19.90 -13.46 5.12
N SER A 174 19.25 -12.93 4.08
CA SER A 174 19.10 -11.50 3.90
C SER A 174 17.83 -11.12 3.18
N ILE A 175 17.31 -9.94 3.48
CA ILE A 175 16.27 -9.26 2.70
C ILE A 175 16.78 -7.92 2.16
N PHE A 176 16.20 -7.47 1.05
CA PHE A 176 16.48 -6.18 0.44
C PHE A 176 15.21 -5.36 0.34
N LEU A 177 15.27 -4.12 0.82
CA LEU A 177 14.20 -3.14 0.73
C LEU A 177 14.60 -2.08 -0.30
N PRO A 178 13.96 -2.02 -1.47
CA PRO A 178 14.30 -1.00 -2.46
C PRO A 178 13.98 0.40 -1.95
N ALA A 179 14.78 1.38 -2.39
CA ALA A 179 14.55 2.81 -2.20
C ALA A 179 13.37 3.26 -3.08
N ALA A 180 12.18 2.78 -2.70
CA ALA A 180 10.96 2.86 -3.49
C ALA A 180 10.22 4.20 -3.33
N GLY A 181 10.74 5.15 -2.54
CA GLY A 181 10.04 6.39 -2.32
C GLY A 181 8.71 6.23 -1.61
N CYS A 182 7.80 7.18 -1.84
CA CYS A 182 6.44 7.15 -1.32
C CYS A 182 5.50 8.03 -2.14
N ILE A 183 4.19 7.98 -1.85
CA ILE A 183 3.20 8.90 -2.42
C ILE A 183 2.77 9.92 -1.36
N VAL A 184 2.75 11.19 -1.75
CA VAL A 184 2.29 12.30 -0.89
C VAL A 184 1.21 13.13 -1.59
N PRO A 185 0.31 13.77 -0.83
CA PRO A 185 -0.63 14.74 -1.39
C PRO A 185 0.10 15.92 -2.03
N VAL A 186 -0.46 16.43 -3.11
CA VAL A 186 -0.03 17.67 -3.78
C VAL A 186 -1.05 18.75 -3.47
N TYR A 187 -0.57 19.88 -2.97
CA TYR A 187 -1.40 21.04 -2.66
C TYR A 187 -1.32 22.09 -3.78
N ASP A 188 -2.32 22.96 -3.84
CA ASP A 188 -2.27 24.18 -4.63
C ASP A 188 -1.19 25.15 -4.14
N ASP A 189 -0.90 26.20 -4.91
CA ASP A 189 0.17 27.17 -4.60
C ASP A 189 -0.03 27.88 -3.24
N ASN A 190 -1.25 27.85 -2.69
CA ASN A 190 -1.57 28.44 -1.39
C ASN A 190 -1.47 27.44 -0.23
N ASN A 191 -1.19 26.16 -0.50
CA ASN A 191 -1.24 25.05 0.46
C ASN A 191 -2.60 24.89 1.16
N ILE A 192 -3.70 25.23 0.47
CA ILE A 192 -5.07 25.19 1.02
C ILE A 192 -5.82 23.98 0.50
N TYR A 193 -5.67 23.65 -0.78
CA TYR A 193 -6.44 22.58 -1.42
C TYR A 193 -5.53 21.49 -1.95
N VAL A 194 -5.89 20.23 -1.70
CA VAL A 194 -5.25 19.11 -2.37
C VAL A 194 -5.77 19.00 -3.79
N ILE A 195 -4.85 19.05 -4.75
CA ILE A 195 -5.12 18.98 -6.19
C ILE A 195 -4.73 17.63 -6.80
N GLY A 196 -4.10 16.76 -6.02
CA GLY A 196 -3.75 15.40 -6.44
C GLY A 196 -2.77 14.74 -5.49
N SER A 197 -2.02 13.77 -6.00
CA SER A 197 -0.91 13.12 -5.30
C SER A 197 0.23 12.87 -6.27
N ARG A 198 1.45 12.76 -5.75
CA ARG A 198 2.64 12.48 -6.57
C ARG A 198 3.53 11.46 -5.91
N MET A 199 4.21 10.69 -6.76
CA MET A 199 5.40 9.95 -6.38
C MET A 199 6.48 10.93 -5.92
N VAL A 200 7.07 10.60 -4.78
CA VAL A 200 8.29 11.16 -4.25
C VAL A 200 9.27 10.00 -4.37
N ASP A 201 9.97 9.96 -5.50
CA ASP A 201 10.79 8.85 -5.99
C ASP A 201 12.23 9.30 -6.27
N ASP A 202 12.86 9.94 -5.28
CA ASP A 202 14.32 10.03 -5.29
C ASP A 202 14.87 8.65 -4.94
N VAL A 203 15.82 8.16 -5.75
CA VAL A 203 16.52 6.86 -5.61
C VAL A 203 17.31 6.72 -4.31
N ASN A 204 17.12 7.64 -3.36
CA ASN A 204 17.85 7.84 -2.12
C ASN A 204 17.03 7.51 -0.87
N TYR A 205 15.74 7.18 -0.96
CA TYR A 205 14.94 6.86 0.24
C TYR A 205 13.88 5.77 0.01
N GLY A 206 13.43 5.15 1.10
CA GLY A 206 12.29 4.25 1.10
C GLY A 206 11.43 4.45 2.34
N TRP A 207 10.11 4.34 2.19
CA TRP A 207 9.16 4.35 3.30
C TRP A 207 8.23 3.15 3.26
N TYR A 208 8.16 2.47 4.40
CA TYR A 208 7.47 1.21 4.59
C TYR A 208 6.49 1.32 5.73
N GLN A 209 5.30 0.76 5.55
CA GLN A 209 4.29 0.76 6.61
C GLN A 209 4.70 -0.09 7.81
N SER A 210 4.25 0.33 8.98
CA SER A 210 3.98 -0.57 10.10
C SER A 210 2.48 -0.75 10.30
N SER A 211 2.05 -1.93 10.76
CA SER A 211 0.67 -2.14 11.21
C SER A 211 0.36 -1.45 12.54
N SER A 212 1.37 -0.95 13.26
CA SER A 212 1.19 -0.30 14.57
C SER A 212 0.78 1.17 14.44
N LEU A 213 -0.26 1.56 15.17
CA LEU A 213 -0.67 2.94 15.39
C LEU A 213 0.14 3.56 16.55
N HIS A 214 0.46 4.84 16.44
CA HIS A 214 1.07 5.59 17.53
C HIS A 214 0.09 5.71 18.72
N PRO A 215 0.51 5.46 19.96
CA PRO A 215 -0.38 5.40 21.12
C PRO A 215 -0.98 6.75 21.53
N GLU A 216 -0.38 7.86 21.11
CA GLU A 216 -0.81 9.23 21.50
C GLU A 216 -1.27 10.10 20.34
N TYR A 217 -0.94 9.74 19.10
CA TYR A 217 -1.20 10.57 17.93
C TYR A 217 -1.93 9.75 16.88
N PRO A 218 -2.76 10.35 16.02
CA PRO A 218 -3.48 9.64 14.97
C PRO A 218 -2.57 9.29 13.77
N HIS A 219 -1.33 8.91 14.05
CA HIS A 219 -0.31 8.55 13.08
C HIS A 219 -0.03 7.06 13.19
N ALA A 220 0.39 6.44 12.08
CA ALA A 220 0.95 5.10 12.10
C ALA A 220 2.47 5.18 12.28
N TYR A 221 3.08 4.14 12.81
CA TYR A 221 4.53 4.00 12.68
C TYR A 221 4.88 3.69 11.22
N GLU A 222 6.02 4.19 10.76
CA GLU A 222 6.59 3.83 9.47
C GLU A 222 8.09 3.58 9.64
N TYR A 223 8.60 2.58 8.93
CA TYR A 223 10.04 2.38 8.79
C TYR A 223 10.51 3.16 7.57
N SER A 224 11.58 3.94 7.74
CA SER A 224 12.15 4.72 6.65
C SER A 224 13.67 4.69 6.65
N PHE A 225 14.26 4.86 5.48
CA PHE A 225 15.70 5.01 5.34
C PHE A 225 16.05 6.03 4.27
N LEU A 226 17.23 6.64 4.42
CA LEU A 226 17.76 7.71 3.59
C LEU A 226 19.25 7.48 3.34
N TYR A 227 19.66 7.54 2.08
CA TYR A 227 21.05 7.46 1.64
C TYR A 227 21.89 8.59 2.22
N THR A 228 21.39 9.83 2.13
CA THR A 228 22.09 11.00 2.66
C THR A 228 22.09 10.96 4.18
N GLY A 229 23.25 10.58 4.74
CA GLY A 229 23.44 10.38 6.17
C GLY A 229 23.48 8.92 6.60
N TYR A 230 23.22 7.97 5.70
CA TYR A 230 23.15 6.52 5.99
C TYR A 230 22.27 6.25 7.21
N GLN A 231 21.06 6.79 7.20
CA GLN A 231 20.12 6.72 8.32
C GLN A 231 18.95 5.81 7.98
N HIS A 232 18.51 5.07 8.98
CA HIS A 232 17.25 4.34 8.98
C HIS A 232 16.61 4.50 10.35
N VAL A 233 15.28 4.65 10.38
CA VAL A 233 14.56 5.04 11.59
C VAL A 233 13.11 4.59 11.53
N LEU A 234 12.54 4.36 12.71
CA LEU A 234 11.10 4.30 12.90
C LEU A 234 10.56 5.71 13.21
N ALA A 235 9.66 6.18 12.36
CA ALA A 235 9.08 7.51 12.44
C ALA A 235 7.56 7.43 12.55
N ASN A 236 6.95 8.58 12.78
CA ASN A 236 5.50 8.74 12.74
C ASN A 236 5.09 9.18 11.33
N GLY A 237 4.38 8.30 10.64
CA GLY A 237 3.82 8.54 9.31
C GLY A 237 2.36 9.00 9.38
N ASN A 238 1.98 9.91 8.49
CA ASN A 238 0.57 10.15 8.27
C ASN A 238 -0.09 8.89 7.67
N ARG A 239 -1.39 8.70 7.94
CA ARG A 239 -2.11 7.48 7.54
C ARG A 239 -2.60 7.51 6.08
N VAL A 240 -2.54 8.67 5.42
CA VAL A 240 -3.19 8.89 4.12
C VAL A 240 -2.24 8.74 2.94
N GLY A 241 -0.93 8.91 3.16
CA GLY A 241 0.11 8.80 2.14
C GLY A 241 0.34 7.35 1.71
N GLY A 242 0.71 7.17 0.45
CA GLY A 242 1.02 5.86 -0.09
C GLY A 242 2.41 5.40 0.35
N ARG A 243 2.50 4.18 0.87
CA ARG A 243 3.72 3.56 1.39
C ARG A 243 3.83 2.13 0.89
N CYS A 244 5.07 1.67 0.69
CA CYS A 244 5.32 0.27 0.35
C CYS A 244 5.01 -0.64 1.54
N VAL A 245 4.72 -1.90 1.25
CA VAL A 245 4.44 -2.92 2.26
C VAL A 245 5.37 -4.11 2.06
N ARG A 246 6.07 -4.48 3.14
CA ARG A 246 6.93 -5.66 3.24
C ARG A 246 6.33 -6.58 4.29
N ALA A 247 5.80 -7.73 3.91
CA ALA A 247 5.06 -8.59 4.84
C ALA A 247 5.96 -9.44 5.76
N VAL A 248 5.42 -9.83 6.91
CA VAL A 248 5.96 -10.85 7.82
C VAL A 248 4.91 -11.93 8.10
N ARG A 249 5.34 -13.10 8.59
CA ARG A 249 4.46 -14.22 8.96
C ARG A 249 5.06 -15.10 10.05
N ASN A 250 4.22 -15.63 10.93
CA ASN A 250 4.62 -16.67 11.88
C ASN A 250 5.05 -17.96 11.18
N GLN A 251 6.05 -18.67 11.71
CA GLN A 251 6.35 -20.03 11.29
C GLN A 251 5.13 -20.94 11.54
N GLN A 252 4.80 -21.77 10.54
CA GLN A 252 3.71 -22.77 10.63
C GLN A 252 4.16 -24.02 11.38
#